data_AF-A0A953EPD4-F1
#
_entry.id   AF-A0A953EPD4-F1
#
_cell.length_a   1.000
_cell.length_b   1.000
_cell.length_c   1.000
_cell.angle_alpha   90.00
_cell.angle_beta   90.00
_cell.angle_gamma   90.00
#
_symmetry.space_group_name_H-M   'P 1'
#
loop_
_entity.id
_entity.type
_entity.pdbx_description
1 polymer ?
#
loop_
_entity_poly.entity_id
_entity_poly.type
_entity_poly.pdbx_seq_one_letter_code
_entity_poly.pdbx_strand_id
1 'polypeptide(L)'
;MINRILGGLGRTLIFAGVVLLLFVAYQLWGTKLDEESHQEDLTRSLGASLGVTSDSGGDAADEDPAVIDKEITTKLAAIDPVKAPPAEIPKEGDPEGKIEIPKIGLRSKTFVEGVAKADLRKGPGHYPGTPLPGNAGNAAIAGHRSTYGAPFNRIDELQVGDDIIVYTLQGKFTYKVMPSPEDRRSGKEGGNWGQGWFAVTPNDVSVLLPIADKNTLTLTACHPKYSAKLRIIVHAELVAEPATAPTTTVPPETSADSSDAEDSETVTSPTQDAEDLIAGDPKELTPALLFGAVVIALWLGSMAFAAWLRKGARRAWPVYVVTVASTVAPLWFCFVHMDRFLPSY
;
A
#
# COMPACT_ATOMS: atom_id res chain seq x y z
N MET A 1 40.16 -16.34 30.01
CA MET A 1 39.62 -15.05 29.52
C MET A 1 38.98 -15.18 28.13
N ILE A 2 39.67 -15.84 27.18
CA ILE A 2 39.21 -16.06 25.79
C ILE A 2 37.84 -16.74 25.69
N ASN A 3 37.58 -17.85 26.38
CA ASN A 3 36.27 -18.53 26.31
C ASN A 3 35.08 -17.68 26.81
N ARG A 4 35.32 -16.72 27.72
CA ARG A 4 34.29 -15.80 28.22
C ARG A 4 33.95 -14.71 27.21
N ILE A 5 34.96 -14.24 26.48
CA ILE A 5 34.83 -13.25 25.41
C ILE A 5 34.13 -13.90 24.20
N LEU A 6 34.57 -15.09 23.78
CA LEU A 6 33.96 -15.85 22.68
C LEU A 6 32.48 -16.17 22.96
N GLY A 7 32.17 -16.60 24.18
CA GLY A 7 30.79 -16.88 24.58
C GLY A 7 29.92 -15.63 24.75
N GLY A 8 30.51 -14.45 24.95
CA GLY A 8 29.79 -13.18 24.92
C GLY A 8 29.45 -12.78 23.49
N LEU A 9 30.45 -12.78 22.62
CA LEU A 9 30.31 -12.42 21.21
C LEU A 9 29.28 -13.29 20.48
N GLY A 10 29.31 -14.61 20.71
CA GLY A 10 28.36 -15.53 20.10
C GLY A 10 26.90 -15.25 20.49
N ARG A 11 26.64 -14.87 21.75
CA ARG A 11 25.28 -14.54 22.21
C ARG A 11 24.77 -13.24 21.59
N THR A 12 25.63 -12.25 21.44
CA THR A 12 25.28 -10.98 20.78
C THR A 12 24.94 -11.20 19.31
N LEU A 13 25.73 -12.01 18.59
CA LEU A 13 25.44 -12.34 17.19
C LEU A 13 24.13 -13.13 17.03
N ILE A 14 23.87 -14.10 17.91
CA ILE A 14 22.59 -14.83 17.91
C ILE A 14 21.42 -13.87 18.18
N PHE A 15 21.54 -12.98 19.17
CA PHE A 15 20.50 -11.99 19.46
C PHE A 15 20.24 -11.07 18.26
N ALA A 16 21.29 -10.53 17.66
CA ALA A 16 21.17 -9.68 16.47
C ALA A 16 20.50 -10.42 15.30
N GLY A 17 20.89 -11.69 15.06
CA GLY A 17 20.27 -12.53 14.03
C GLY A 17 18.79 -12.80 14.30
N VAL A 18 18.41 -13.08 15.55
CA VAL A 18 17.00 -13.27 15.94
C VAL A 18 16.19 -11.99 15.74
N VAL A 19 16.71 -10.83 16.14
CA VAL A 19 16.05 -9.53 15.93
C VAL A 19 15.84 -9.26 14.44
N LEU A 20 16.82 -9.56 13.59
CA LEU A 20 16.70 -9.39 12.15
C LEU A 20 15.63 -10.32 11.55
N LEU A 21 15.59 -11.59 11.96
CA LEU A 21 14.53 -12.52 11.53
C LEU A 21 13.15 -12.08 12.00
N LEU A 22 13.03 -11.54 13.22
CA LEU A 22 11.78 -10.98 13.73
C LEU A 22 11.35 -9.74 12.94
N PHE A 23 12.27 -8.92 12.46
CA PHE A 23 11.94 -7.78 11.59
C PHE A 23 11.40 -8.24 10.24
N VAL A 24 11.99 -9.29 9.65
CA VAL A 24 11.45 -9.90 8.41
C VAL A 24 10.04 -10.46 8.66
N ALA A 25 9.82 -11.11 9.80
CA ALA A 25 8.49 -11.58 10.18
C ALA A 25 7.51 -10.40 10.39
N TYR A 26 7.95 -9.31 11.01
CA TYR A 26 7.15 -8.10 11.13
C TYR A 26 6.76 -7.52 9.76
N GLN A 27 7.70 -7.47 8.81
CA GLN A 27 7.43 -6.98 7.45
C GLN A 27 6.37 -7.80 6.73
N LEU A 28 6.36 -9.13 6.90
CA LEU A 28 5.44 -10.03 6.21
C LEU A 28 4.09 -10.19 6.91
N TRP A 29 4.05 -10.15 8.24
CA TRP A 29 2.83 -10.40 9.03
C TRP A 29 2.39 -9.20 9.88
N GLY A 30 3.33 -8.45 10.45
CA GLY A 30 3.03 -7.28 11.28
C GLY A 30 2.41 -6.13 10.50
N THR A 31 2.94 -5.80 9.32
CA THR A 31 2.39 -4.75 8.45
C THR A 31 0.98 -5.09 7.95
N LYS A 32 0.67 -6.38 7.79
CA LYS A 32 -0.67 -6.85 7.42
C LYS A 32 -1.70 -6.57 8.52
N LEU A 33 -1.33 -6.73 9.80
CA LEU A 33 -2.24 -6.40 10.91
C LEU A 33 -2.52 -4.89 10.99
N ASP A 34 -1.50 -4.06 10.73
CA ASP A 34 -1.65 -2.60 10.65
C ASP A 34 -2.63 -2.22 9.54
N GLU A 35 -2.42 -2.75 8.34
CA GLU A 35 -3.30 -2.58 7.18
C GLU A 35 -4.75 -3.05 7.44
N GLU A 36 -4.94 -4.21 8.06
CA GLU A 36 -6.29 -4.74 8.36
C GLU A 36 -7.10 -3.76 9.22
N SER A 37 -6.47 -3.15 10.23
CA SER A 37 -7.13 -2.15 11.07
C SER A 37 -7.57 -0.90 10.27
N HIS A 38 -6.70 -0.39 9.39
CA HIS A 38 -7.04 0.74 8.52
C HIS A 38 -8.15 0.40 7.52
N GLN A 39 -8.18 -0.84 7.01
CA GLN A 39 -9.21 -1.29 6.07
C GLN A 39 -10.59 -1.39 6.70
N GLU A 40 -10.66 -1.78 7.97
CA GLU A 40 -11.93 -1.75 8.70
C GLU A 40 -12.42 -0.30 8.85
N ASP A 41 -11.55 0.63 9.22
CA ASP A 41 -11.88 2.04 9.37
C ASP A 41 -12.32 2.68 8.05
N LEU A 42 -11.60 2.39 6.95
CA LEU A 42 -11.95 2.82 5.60
C LEU A 42 -13.30 2.23 5.13
N THR A 43 -13.55 0.96 5.47
CA THR A 43 -14.82 0.31 5.13
C THR A 43 -15.98 0.94 5.89
N ARG A 44 -15.79 1.25 7.18
CA ARG A 44 -16.81 1.93 7.99
C ARG A 44 -17.07 3.35 7.50
N SER A 45 -16.03 4.13 7.17
CA SER A 45 -16.20 5.50 6.69
C SER A 45 -16.86 5.56 5.30
N LEU A 46 -16.51 4.63 4.39
CA LEU A 46 -17.20 4.48 3.11
C LEU A 46 -18.66 4.00 3.29
N GLY A 47 -18.91 3.11 4.24
CA GLY A 47 -20.28 2.70 4.60
C GLY A 47 -21.10 3.89 5.11
N ALA A 48 -20.53 4.69 6.00
CA ALA A 48 -21.16 5.88 6.55
C ALA A 48 -21.50 6.92 5.47
N SER A 49 -20.60 7.16 4.50
CA SER A 49 -20.87 8.09 3.38
C SER A 49 -22.00 7.60 2.46
N LEU A 50 -22.20 6.27 2.38
CA LEU A 50 -23.28 5.63 1.62
C LEU A 50 -24.57 5.44 2.42
N GLY A 51 -24.65 5.95 3.65
CA GLY A 51 -25.80 5.72 4.53
C GLY A 51 -26.05 4.24 4.83
N VAL A 52 -24.99 3.42 4.82
CA VAL A 52 -24.99 2.07 5.39
C VAL A 52 -24.99 2.25 6.90
N THR A 53 -26.19 2.43 7.46
CA THR A 53 -26.41 2.39 8.91
C THR A 53 -26.96 1.04 9.28
N SER A 54 -26.39 0.46 10.33
CA SER A 54 -26.85 -0.76 11.00
C SER A 54 -28.37 -0.75 11.18
N ASP A 55 -29.09 -1.47 10.33
CA ASP A 55 -30.56 -1.58 10.38
C ASP A 55 -31.04 -2.40 11.61
N SER A 56 -30.12 -2.67 12.54
CA SER A 56 -30.30 -3.49 13.74
C SER A 56 -30.14 -2.72 15.05
N GLY A 57 -30.42 -1.41 15.13
CA GLY A 57 -30.56 -0.69 16.42
C GLY A 57 -29.41 -0.81 17.43
N GLY A 58 -28.24 -1.26 16.97
CA GLY A 58 -26.98 -1.35 17.71
C GLY A 58 -25.98 -0.37 17.11
N ASP A 59 -25.03 0.07 17.92
CA ASP A 59 -23.97 1.00 17.49
C ASP A 59 -23.24 0.43 16.26
N ALA A 60 -23.00 1.26 15.25
CA ALA A 60 -22.22 0.92 14.06
C ALA A 60 -20.78 0.45 14.36
N ALA A 61 -20.35 0.58 15.62
CA ALA A 61 -19.08 0.08 16.13
C ALA A 61 -19.05 -1.45 16.37
N ASP A 62 -20.21 -2.13 16.44
CA ASP A 62 -20.31 -3.55 16.83
C ASP A 62 -20.67 -4.49 15.66
N GLU A 63 -20.85 -3.97 14.44
CA GLU A 63 -21.14 -4.78 13.26
C GLU A 63 -19.88 -5.35 12.60
N ASP A 64 -19.97 -6.60 12.16
CA ASP A 64 -18.92 -7.32 11.43
C ASP A 64 -18.56 -6.57 10.13
N PRO A 65 -17.30 -6.15 9.94
CA PRO A 65 -16.85 -5.45 8.73
C PRO A 65 -17.16 -6.18 7.43
N ALA A 66 -17.25 -7.51 7.44
CA ALA A 66 -17.60 -8.30 6.25
C ALA A 66 -19.08 -8.11 5.83
N VAL A 67 -19.97 -7.85 6.77
CA VAL A 67 -21.39 -7.56 6.48
C VAL A 67 -21.52 -6.17 5.85
N ILE A 68 -20.85 -5.19 6.45
CA ILE A 68 -20.78 -3.81 5.94
C ILE A 68 -20.21 -3.79 4.51
N ASP A 69 -19.11 -4.52 4.27
CA ASP A 69 -18.48 -4.65 2.96
C ASP A 69 -19.46 -5.16 1.88
N LYS A 70 -20.21 -6.21 2.21
CA LYS A 70 -21.21 -6.77 1.30
C LYS A 70 -22.35 -5.80 1.01
N GLU A 71 -22.79 -5.04 2.00
CA GLU A 71 -23.84 -4.03 1.81
C GLU A 71 -23.33 -2.88 0.92
N ILE A 72 -22.12 -2.38 1.17
CA ILE A 72 -21.48 -1.35 0.34
C ILE A 72 -21.42 -1.79 -1.12
N THR A 73 -20.84 -2.96 -1.39
CA THR A 73 -20.71 -3.47 -2.77
C THR A 73 -22.06 -3.68 -3.43
N THR A 74 -23.08 -4.11 -2.68
CA THR A 74 -24.46 -4.26 -3.17
C THR A 74 -25.07 -2.90 -3.52
N LYS A 75 -24.95 -1.89 -2.65
CA LYS A 75 -25.45 -0.53 -2.91
C LYS A 75 -24.75 0.11 -4.10
N LEU A 76 -23.42 0.05 -4.15
CA LEU A 76 -22.65 0.59 -5.28
C LEU A 76 -22.98 -0.12 -6.60
N ALA A 77 -23.16 -1.45 -6.58
CA ALA A 77 -23.55 -2.19 -7.79
C ALA A 77 -24.96 -1.87 -8.30
N ALA A 78 -25.84 -1.32 -7.46
CA ALA A 78 -27.19 -0.93 -7.85
C ALA A 78 -27.26 0.46 -8.53
N ILE A 79 -26.19 1.24 -8.47
CA ILE A 79 -26.10 2.55 -9.11
C ILE A 79 -25.95 2.37 -10.63
N ASP A 80 -26.78 3.07 -11.40
CA ASP A 80 -26.70 3.13 -12.87
C ASP A 80 -25.62 4.15 -13.28
N PRO A 81 -24.45 3.72 -13.81
CA PRO A 81 -23.33 4.62 -14.08
C PRO A 81 -23.63 5.75 -15.07
N VAL A 82 -24.60 5.53 -15.97
CA VAL A 82 -25.00 6.52 -16.97
C VAL A 82 -25.83 7.64 -16.36
N LYS A 83 -26.51 7.37 -15.23
CA LYS A 83 -27.37 8.35 -14.53
C LYS A 83 -26.73 8.90 -13.26
N ALA A 84 -25.63 8.30 -12.80
CA ALA A 84 -24.91 8.77 -11.64
C ALA A 84 -24.43 10.21 -11.88
N PRO A 85 -24.60 11.12 -10.90
CA PRO A 85 -24.00 12.44 -11.00
C PRO A 85 -22.47 12.32 -11.08
N PRO A 86 -21.79 13.34 -11.62
CA PRO A 86 -20.34 13.43 -11.51
C PRO A 86 -19.89 13.29 -10.05
N ALA A 87 -18.94 12.40 -9.80
CA ALA A 87 -18.34 12.27 -8.48
C ALA A 87 -17.31 13.38 -8.23
N GLU A 88 -17.30 13.91 -7.01
CA GLU A 88 -16.20 14.73 -6.52
C GLU A 88 -14.99 13.84 -6.22
N ILE A 89 -13.79 14.33 -6.50
CA ILE A 89 -12.55 13.63 -6.16
C ILE A 89 -12.38 13.70 -4.63
N PRO A 90 -12.22 12.56 -3.93
CA PRO A 90 -11.97 12.55 -2.49
C PRO A 90 -10.66 13.28 -2.14
N LYS A 91 -10.44 13.58 -0.85
CA LYS A 91 -9.13 14.05 -0.41
C LYS A 91 -8.17 12.88 -0.31
N GLU A 92 -6.88 13.15 -0.47
CA GLU A 92 -5.85 12.12 -0.25
C GLU A 92 -6.01 11.45 1.13
N GLY A 93 -6.01 10.13 1.12
CA GLY A 93 -6.20 9.26 2.27
C GLY A 93 -7.65 8.93 2.63
N ASP A 94 -8.64 9.56 1.98
CA ASP A 94 -10.07 9.23 2.11
C ASP A 94 -10.44 8.05 1.21
N PRO A 95 -11.41 7.20 1.60
CA PRO A 95 -11.85 6.08 0.77
C PRO A 95 -12.56 6.58 -0.49
N GLU A 96 -12.17 6.02 -1.63
CA GLU A 96 -12.78 6.35 -2.93
C GLU A 96 -13.73 5.22 -3.40
N GLY A 97 -13.37 3.98 -3.12
CA GLY A 97 -14.14 2.84 -3.58
C GLY A 97 -13.56 1.50 -3.18
N LYS A 98 -14.03 0.43 -3.85
CA LYS A 98 -13.55 -0.93 -3.64
C LYS A 98 -13.05 -1.57 -4.92
N ILE A 99 -12.01 -2.40 -4.82
CA ILE A 99 -11.46 -3.18 -5.93
C ILE A 99 -11.51 -4.69 -5.63
N GLU A 100 -11.91 -5.46 -6.64
CA GLU A 100 -11.95 -6.91 -6.62
C GLU A 100 -11.26 -7.45 -7.88
N ILE A 101 -10.37 -8.43 -7.69
CA ILE A 101 -9.66 -9.10 -8.79
C ILE A 101 -9.73 -10.61 -8.54
N PRO A 102 -10.77 -11.30 -9.07
CA PRO A 102 -11.03 -12.70 -8.74
C PRO A 102 -9.86 -13.64 -9.03
N LYS A 103 -9.16 -13.42 -10.16
CA LYS A 103 -8.03 -14.24 -10.61
C LYS A 103 -6.94 -14.39 -9.54
N ILE A 104 -6.61 -13.29 -8.87
CA ILE A 104 -5.52 -13.24 -7.89
C ILE A 104 -6.03 -13.39 -6.45
N GLY A 105 -7.35 -13.50 -6.27
CA GLY A 105 -8.00 -13.66 -4.97
C GLY A 105 -8.10 -12.36 -4.17
N LEU A 106 -7.97 -11.19 -4.81
CA LEU A 106 -8.18 -9.90 -4.15
C LEU A 106 -9.70 -9.68 -4.01
N ARG A 107 -10.20 -9.70 -2.78
CA ARG A 107 -11.64 -9.60 -2.48
C ARG A 107 -11.94 -8.23 -1.88
N SER A 108 -12.77 -7.44 -2.57
CA SER A 108 -13.41 -6.20 -2.07
C SER A 108 -12.53 -5.32 -1.18
N LYS A 109 -11.33 -5.00 -1.66
CA LYS A 109 -10.37 -4.18 -0.91
C LYS A 109 -10.73 -2.71 -1.08
N THR A 110 -10.85 -1.95 0.01
CA THR A 110 -11.09 -0.50 -0.08
C THR A 110 -9.83 0.19 -0.58
N PHE A 111 -9.95 1.03 -1.59
CA PHE A 111 -8.85 1.89 -2.07
C PHE A 111 -9.15 3.35 -1.74
N VAL A 112 -8.08 4.12 -1.57
CA VAL A 112 -8.11 5.54 -1.18
C VAL A 112 -7.68 6.42 -2.34
N GLU A 113 -8.01 7.71 -2.29
CA GLU A 113 -7.32 8.71 -3.11
C GLU A 113 -5.89 8.90 -2.59
N GLY A 114 -4.90 9.04 -3.47
CA GLY A 114 -3.51 9.30 -3.08
C GLY A 114 -2.62 8.06 -3.13
N VAL A 115 -1.35 8.29 -3.49
CA VAL A 115 -0.32 7.24 -3.63
C VAL A 115 0.90 7.50 -2.76
N ALA A 116 0.77 8.39 -1.77
CA ALA A 116 1.84 8.60 -0.81
C ALA A 116 2.00 7.37 0.09
N LYS A 117 3.17 7.26 0.74
CA LYS A 117 3.45 6.15 1.67
C LYS A 117 2.38 6.02 2.76
N ALA A 118 1.84 7.14 3.25
CA ALA A 118 0.79 7.13 4.27
C ALA A 118 -0.55 6.55 3.77
N ASP A 119 -0.83 6.67 2.47
CA ASP A 119 -2.06 6.21 1.84
C ASP A 119 -1.95 4.72 1.50
N LEU A 120 -0.84 4.32 0.87
CA LEU A 120 -0.61 2.93 0.45
C LEU A 120 -0.46 1.95 1.64
N ARG A 121 -0.18 2.48 2.83
CA ARG A 121 -0.20 1.75 4.11
C ARG A 121 -1.60 1.33 4.58
N LYS A 122 -2.64 1.96 4.01
CA LYS A 122 -4.05 1.69 4.34
C LYS A 122 -4.72 0.80 3.30
N GLY A 123 -4.14 0.67 2.10
CA GLY A 123 -4.71 -0.09 0.98
C GLY A 123 -4.14 0.33 -0.37
N PRO A 124 -4.72 -0.17 -1.49
CA PRO A 124 -4.44 0.40 -2.79
C PRO A 124 -4.81 1.89 -2.83
N GLY A 125 -4.08 2.67 -3.64
CA GLY A 125 -4.27 4.11 -3.77
C GLY A 125 -4.47 4.53 -5.22
N HIS A 126 -5.48 5.35 -5.49
CA HIS A 126 -5.69 5.96 -6.80
C HIS A 126 -4.70 7.11 -7.02
N TYR A 127 -4.19 7.24 -8.24
CA TYR A 127 -3.24 8.30 -8.59
C TYR A 127 -3.96 9.65 -8.75
N PRO A 128 -3.61 10.66 -7.93
CA PRO A 128 -4.15 12.00 -8.11
C PRO A 128 -3.83 12.55 -9.50
N GLY A 129 -4.82 13.18 -10.11
CA GLY A 129 -4.73 13.74 -11.46
C GLY A 129 -5.02 12.75 -12.59
N THR A 130 -5.21 11.45 -12.29
CA THR A 130 -5.83 10.52 -13.25
C THR A 130 -7.36 10.54 -13.12
N PRO A 131 -8.14 10.22 -14.18
CA PRO A 131 -9.58 10.07 -14.06
C PRO A 131 -9.99 9.04 -13.00
N LEU A 132 -11.05 9.30 -12.25
CA LEU A 132 -11.60 8.31 -11.31
C LEU A 132 -11.95 7.00 -12.05
N PRO A 133 -11.81 5.82 -11.41
CA PRO A 133 -12.26 4.57 -11.99
C PRO A 133 -13.74 4.61 -12.39
N GLY A 134 -14.01 4.26 -13.64
CA GLY A 134 -15.30 4.34 -14.29
C GLY A 134 -15.45 5.55 -15.23
N ASN A 135 -14.62 6.58 -15.10
CA ASN A 135 -14.63 7.74 -15.99
C ASN A 135 -13.79 7.51 -17.25
N ALA A 136 -14.00 8.36 -18.25
CA ALA A 136 -13.27 8.30 -19.51
C ALA A 136 -11.78 8.61 -19.34
N GLY A 137 -10.91 7.96 -20.13
CA GLY A 137 -9.46 8.12 -20.07
C GLY A 137 -8.73 6.93 -19.41
N ASN A 138 -7.73 7.18 -18.57
CA ASN A 138 -6.95 6.13 -17.89
C ASN A 138 -6.89 6.38 -16.39
N ALA A 139 -7.75 5.71 -15.62
CA ALA A 139 -7.66 5.69 -14.17
C ALA A 139 -6.45 4.85 -13.75
N ALA A 140 -5.73 5.23 -12.69
CA ALA A 140 -4.61 4.42 -12.22
C ALA A 140 -4.68 4.14 -10.72
N ILE A 141 -4.34 2.93 -10.32
CA ILE A 141 -4.30 2.47 -8.92
C ILE A 141 -2.95 1.82 -8.63
N ALA A 142 -2.25 2.32 -7.61
CA ALA A 142 -1.05 1.72 -7.05
C ALA A 142 -1.40 0.77 -5.89
N GLY A 143 -0.56 -0.24 -5.68
CA GLY A 143 -0.68 -1.11 -4.51
C GLY A 143 0.60 -1.86 -4.19
N HIS A 144 0.78 -2.19 -2.91
CA HIS A 144 1.94 -2.96 -2.49
C HIS A 144 1.96 -4.37 -3.08
N ARG A 145 3.17 -4.83 -3.40
CA ARG A 145 3.38 -6.21 -3.85
C ARG A 145 3.83 -7.15 -2.74
N SER A 146 4.44 -6.66 -1.66
CA SER A 146 5.07 -7.54 -0.65
C SER A 146 4.64 -7.24 0.80
N THR A 147 4.24 -6.00 1.10
CA THR A 147 3.93 -5.50 2.44
C THR A 147 2.48 -5.02 2.54
N TYR A 148 2.00 -4.67 3.74
CA TYR A 148 0.67 -4.09 3.99
C TYR A 148 -0.46 -4.89 3.33
N GLY A 149 -0.53 -6.19 3.65
CA GLY A 149 -1.50 -7.12 3.06
C GLY A 149 -1.23 -7.49 1.59
N ALA A 150 -0.36 -6.75 0.90
CA ALA A 150 0.15 -7.00 -0.45
C ALA A 150 -0.97 -7.24 -1.49
N PRO A 151 -1.89 -6.27 -1.69
CA PRO A 151 -3.06 -6.44 -2.56
C PRO A 151 -2.69 -6.86 -3.99
N PHE A 152 -1.52 -6.47 -4.47
CA PHE A 152 -1.01 -6.79 -5.81
C PHE A 152 0.13 -7.82 -5.80
N ASN A 153 0.27 -8.64 -4.75
CA ASN A 153 1.32 -9.67 -4.66
C ASN A 153 1.38 -10.60 -5.88
N ARG A 154 0.22 -10.95 -6.41
CA ARG A 154 0.03 -11.93 -7.49
C ARG A 154 -0.39 -11.27 -8.80
N ILE A 155 -0.18 -9.96 -8.95
CA ILE A 155 -0.57 -9.22 -10.16
C ILE A 155 0.10 -9.77 -11.45
N ASP A 156 1.25 -10.44 -11.33
CA ASP A 156 1.93 -11.15 -12.41
C ASP A 156 1.22 -12.43 -12.89
N GLU A 157 0.16 -12.87 -12.21
CA GLU A 157 -0.67 -14.00 -12.62
C GLU A 157 -1.87 -13.58 -13.49
N LEU A 158 -2.09 -12.27 -13.66
CA LEU A 158 -3.13 -11.76 -14.54
C LEU A 158 -2.83 -12.06 -16.01
N GLN A 159 -3.87 -12.49 -16.71
CA GLN A 159 -3.85 -12.85 -18.12
C GLN A 159 -4.86 -11.98 -18.88
N VAL A 160 -4.64 -11.85 -20.19
CA VAL A 160 -5.55 -11.12 -21.07
C VAL A 160 -6.98 -11.67 -20.93
N GLY A 161 -7.93 -10.76 -20.73
CA GLY A 161 -9.34 -11.07 -20.55
C GLY A 161 -9.79 -11.34 -19.11
N ASP A 162 -8.87 -11.43 -18.14
CA ASP A 162 -9.22 -11.53 -16.72
C ASP A 162 -9.94 -10.23 -16.27
N ASP A 163 -10.91 -10.37 -15.36
CA ASP A 163 -11.71 -9.25 -14.87
C ASP A 163 -11.06 -8.54 -13.68
N ILE A 164 -11.10 -7.21 -13.71
CA ILE A 164 -10.85 -6.31 -12.58
C ILE A 164 -12.13 -5.52 -12.35
N ILE A 165 -12.73 -5.65 -11.17
CA ILE A 165 -14.00 -5.03 -10.83
C ILE A 165 -13.73 -3.89 -9.85
N VAL A 166 -14.20 -2.70 -10.18
CA VAL A 166 -14.07 -1.51 -9.33
C VAL A 166 -15.46 -0.98 -9.00
N TYR A 167 -15.70 -0.70 -7.73
CA TYR A 167 -16.91 -0.08 -7.22
C TYR A 167 -16.56 1.33 -6.76
N THR A 168 -17.20 2.34 -7.32
CA THR A 168 -17.07 3.75 -6.90
C THR A 168 -18.44 4.31 -6.56
N LEU A 169 -18.49 5.56 -6.10
CA LEU A 169 -19.77 6.27 -5.87
C LEU A 169 -20.61 6.44 -7.14
N GLN A 170 -20.05 6.17 -8.33
CA GLN A 170 -20.77 6.20 -9.61
C GLN A 170 -21.22 4.81 -10.07
N GLY A 171 -20.86 3.75 -9.36
CA GLY A 171 -21.38 2.41 -9.56
C GLY A 171 -20.32 1.33 -9.71
N LYS A 172 -20.69 0.22 -10.34
CA LYS A 172 -19.81 -0.92 -10.62
C LYS A 172 -19.25 -0.85 -12.03
N PHE A 173 -17.93 -0.89 -12.14
CA PHE A 173 -17.19 -0.88 -13.39
C PHE A 173 -16.37 -2.17 -13.52
N THR A 174 -16.49 -2.85 -14.66
CA THR A 174 -15.72 -4.06 -14.94
C THR A 174 -14.73 -3.75 -16.06
N TYR A 175 -13.46 -4.02 -15.79
CA TYR A 175 -12.36 -3.87 -16.72
C TYR A 175 -11.82 -5.23 -17.10
N LYS A 176 -11.41 -5.40 -18.37
CA LYS A 176 -10.76 -6.62 -18.86
C LYS A 176 -9.30 -6.37 -19.15
N VAL A 177 -8.43 -7.18 -18.58
CA VAL A 177 -6.98 -7.09 -18.78
C VAL A 177 -6.65 -7.15 -20.27
N MET A 178 -5.88 -6.17 -20.75
CA MET A 178 -5.45 -6.05 -22.13
C MET A 178 -4.11 -6.78 -22.36
N PRO A 179 -3.77 -7.08 -23.62
CA PRO A 179 -2.42 -7.48 -23.99
C PRO A 179 -1.39 -6.42 -23.58
N SER A 180 -0.27 -6.84 -23.02
CA SER A 180 0.89 -5.97 -22.81
C SER A 180 1.42 -5.48 -24.17
N PRO A 181 1.81 -4.20 -24.29
CA PRO A 181 2.35 -3.68 -25.55
C PRO A 181 3.57 -4.48 -26.00
N GLU A 182 3.64 -4.82 -27.29
CA GLU A 182 4.68 -5.71 -27.82
C GLU A 182 6.10 -5.17 -27.58
N ASP A 183 6.28 -3.85 -27.72
CA ASP A 183 7.52 -3.12 -27.46
C ASP A 183 7.92 -3.10 -25.99
N ARG A 184 6.94 -3.25 -25.08
CA ARG A 184 7.16 -3.31 -23.62
C ARG A 184 7.27 -4.75 -23.11
N ARG A 185 6.72 -5.74 -23.82
CA ARG A 185 6.69 -7.16 -23.44
C ARG A 185 8.08 -7.79 -23.42
N SER A 186 8.93 -7.37 -24.35
CA SER A 186 10.37 -7.66 -24.36
C SER A 186 11.06 -6.53 -23.60
N GLY A 187 11.27 -6.68 -22.30
CA GLY A 187 11.86 -5.62 -21.48
C GLY A 187 13.17 -5.12 -22.08
N LYS A 188 13.41 -3.80 -22.05
CA LYS A 188 14.72 -3.21 -22.41
C LYS A 188 15.87 -3.79 -21.56
N GLU A 189 15.57 -4.35 -20.40
CA GLU A 189 16.50 -5.04 -19.50
C GLU A 189 16.58 -6.58 -19.70
N GLY A 190 16.02 -7.12 -20.79
CA GLY A 190 16.15 -8.54 -21.14
C GLY A 190 15.18 -9.50 -20.44
N GLY A 191 14.15 -8.98 -19.75
CA GLY A 191 13.07 -9.79 -19.17
C GLY A 191 11.97 -10.11 -20.19
N ASN A 192 11.54 -11.38 -20.26
CA ASN A 192 10.30 -11.76 -20.94
C ASN A 192 9.14 -11.61 -19.95
N TRP A 193 8.26 -10.63 -20.18
CA TRP A 193 7.09 -10.40 -19.34
C TRP A 193 5.85 -11.17 -19.83
N GLY A 194 4.81 -11.22 -19.00
CA GLY A 194 3.56 -11.90 -19.33
C GLY A 194 2.78 -11.21 -20.46
N GLN A 195 1.76 -11.90 -20.99
CA GLN A 195 0.88 -11.31 -22.01
C GLN A 195 -0.09 -10.27 -21.43
N GLY A 196 -0.38 -10.31 -20.13
CA GLY A 196 -1.30 -9.36 -19.47
C GLY A 196 -0.60 -8.28 -18.65
N TRP A 197 0.73 -8.27 -18.61
CA TRP A 197 1.51 -7.35 -17.79
C TRP A 197 2.91 -7.12 -18.37
N PHE A 198 3.52 -6.00 -18.02
CA PHE A 198 4.91 -5.68 -18.37
C PHE A 198 5.59 -4.95 -17.22
N ALA A 199 6.90 -4.76 -17.29
CA ALA A 199 7.64 -3.99 -16.30
C ALA A 199 8.28 -2.73 -16.90
N VAL A 200 8.32 -1.65 -16.12
CA VAL A 200 8.92 -0.37 -16.46
C VAL A 200 9.82 0.14 -15.33
N THR A 201 10.64 1.14 -15.61
CA THR A 201 11.38 1.84 -14.55
C THR A 201 10.44 2.72 -13.73
N PRO A 202 10.77 3.05 -12.46
CA PRO A 202 9.90 3.87 -11.61
C PRO A 202 9.57 5.26 -12.20
N ASN A 203 10.46 5.82 -13.03
CA ASN A 203 10.31 7.15 -13.62
C ASN A 203 9.51 7.15 -14.93
N ASP A 204 9.06 5.99 -15.39
CA ASP A 204 8.27 5.89 -16.62
C ASP A 204 6.79 6.16 -16.35
N VAL A 205 6.45 7.44 -16.20
CA VAL A 205 5.08 7.91 -15.96
C VAL A 205 4.17 7.82 -17.20
N SER A 206 4.72 7.49 -18.37
CA SER A 206 3.94 7.39 -19.61
C SER A 206 2.86 6.30 -19.55
N VAL A 207 3.00 5.33 -18.65
CA VAL A 207 2.03 4.26 -18.41
C VAL A 207 0.72 4.74 -17.79
N LEU A 208 0.70 5.94 -17.22
CA LEU A 208 -0.47 6.58 -16.62
C LEU A 208 -1.25 7.45 -17.63
N LEU A 209 -0.67 7.72 -18.80
CA LEU A 209 -1.31 8.55 -19.81
C LEU A 209 -2.52 7.82 -20.44
N PRO A 210 -3.53 8.56 -20.93
CA PRO A 210 -4.64 7.98 -21.68
C PRO A 210 -4.17 7.16 -22.88
N ILE A 211 -4.79 6.00 -23.09
CA ILE A 211 -4.64 5.21 -24.31
C ILE A 211 -5.74 5.65 -25.28
N ALA A 212 -5.35 6.07 -26.49
CA ALA A 212 -6.26 6.61 -27.48
C ALA A 212 -7.45 5.68 -27.74
N ASP A 213 -8.65 6.28 -27.85
CA ASP A 213 -9.92 5.62 -28.12
C ASP A 213 -10.32 4.53 -27.11
N LYS A 214 -9.74 4.54 -25.90
CA LYS A 214 -10.04 3.56 -24.85
C LYS A 214 -10.25 4.21 -23.49
N ASN A 215 -11.12 3.59 -22.70
CA ASN A 215 -11.27 3.88 -21.28
C ASN A 215 -10.60 2.76 -20.49
N THR A 216 -9.62 3.09 -19.69
CA THR A 216 -8.66 2.12 -19.15
C THR A 216 -8.44 2.28 -17.65
N LEU A 217 -8.01 1.20 -17.04
CA LEU A 217 -7.50 1.12 -15.69
C LEU A 217 -6.06 0.61 -15.74
N THR A 218 -5.16 1.34 -15.10
CA THR A 218 -3.76 0.97 -14.93
C THR A 218 -3.52 0.54 -13.49
N LEU A 219 -3.07 -0.70 -13.27
CA LEU A 219 -2.61 -1.16 -11.97
C LEU A 219 -1.09 -1.14 -11.90
N THR A 220 -0.52 -0.58 -10.83
CA THR A 220 0.93 -0.49 -10.63
C THR A 220 1.36 -1.11 -9.30
N ALA A 221 2.51 -1.81 -9.30
CA ALA A 221 3.15 -2.30 -8.08
C ALA A 221 4.67 -2.43 -8.26
N CYS A 222 5.43 -2.62 -7.18
CA CYS A 222 6.87 -2.85 -7.25
C CYS A 222 7.24 -4.17 -7.97
N HIS A 223 8.39 -4.21 -8.64
CA HIS A 223 8.88 -5.41 -9.31
C HIS A 223 10.42 -5.50 -9.29
N PRO A 224 11.01 -6.71 -9.17
CA PRO A 224 10.39 -8.00 -8.81
C PRO A 224 9.90 -8.03 -7.35
N LYS A 225 9.31 -9.14 -6.88
CA LYS A 225 8.92 -9.25 -5.45
C LYS A 225 10.10 -8.93 -4.54
N TYR A 226 9.85 -8.24 -3.44
CA TYR A 226 10.86 -7.76 -2.47
C TYR A 226 11.88 -6.76 -3.06
N SER A 227 11.54 -6.07 -4.16
CA SER A 227 12.38 -5.06 -4.78
C SER A 227 11.54 -3.97 -5.46
N ALA A 228 11.94 -2.71 -5.35
CA ALA A 228 11.33 -1.58 -6.08
C ALA A 228 12.16 -1.12 -7.29
N LYS A 229 13.03 -1.99 -7.84
CA LYS A 229 13.86 -1.66 -9.01
C LYS A 229 13.02 -1.27 -10.23
N LEU A 230 11.91 -1.96 -10.43
CA LEU A 230 10.97 -1.76 -11.52
C LEU A 230 9.55 -1.59 -10.96
N ARG A 231 8.62 -1.28 -11.85
CA ARG A 231 7.18 -1.33 -11.61
C ARG A 231 6.55 -2.34 -12.54
N ILE A 232 5.73 -3.25 -12.00
CA ILE A 232 4.85 -4.11 -12.79
C ILE A 232 3.58 -3.33 -13.10
N ILE A 233 3.18 -3.37 -14.37
CA ILE A 233 2.06 -2.62 -14.93
C ILE A 233 1.08 -3.60 -15.56
N VAL A 234 -0.20 -3.42 -15.26
CA VAL A 234 -1.32 -4.06 -15.93
C VAL A 234 -2.23 -2.98 -16.47
N HIS A 235 -2.56 -3.08 -17.75
CA HIS A 235 -3.60 -2.25 -18.37
C HIS A 235 -4.85 -3.08 -18.57
N ALA A 236 -6.01 -2.51 -18.29
CA ALA A 236 -7.31 -3.14 -18.50
C ALA A 236 -8.29 -2.15 -19.13
N GLU A 237 -9.16 -2.63 -20.00
CA GLU A 237 -10.13 -1.82 -20.75
C GLU A 237 -11.52 -1.94 -20.14
N LEU A 238 -12.21 -0.82 -19.98
CA LEU A 238 -13.57 -0.78 -19.45
C LEU A 238 -14.53 -1.48 -20.41
N VAL A 239 -15.36 -2.38 -19.89
CA VAL A 239 -16.31 -3.18 -20.68
C VAL A 239 -17.59 -2.41 -21.02
N ALA A 240 -17.89 -1.33 -20.28
CA ALA A 240 -19.09 -0.52 -20.41
C ALA A 240 -18.77 0.91 -20.85
N GLU A 241 -19.81 1.70 -21.14
CA GLU A 241 -19.68 3.14 -21.32
C GLU A 241 -19.16 3.80 -20.03
N PRO A 242 -18.29 4.82 -20.13
CA PRO A 242 -17.79 5.52 -18.96
C PRO A 242 -18.91 6.31 -18.28
N ALA A 243 -18.81 6.48 -16.98
CA ALA A 243 -19.67 7.37 -16.22
C ALA A 243 -19.43 8.83 -16.61
N THR A 244 -20.38 9.69 -16.25
CA THR A 244 -20.25 11.13 -16.48
C THR A 244 -19.13 11.66 -15.58
N ALA A 245 -18.02 12.10 -16.19
CA ALA A 245 -16.97 12.79 -15.47
C ALA A 245 -17.42 14.23 -15.12
N PRO A 246 -16.90 14.84 -14.03
CA PRO A 246 -17.07 16.26 -13.82
C PRO A 246 -16.51 17.01 -15.05
N THR A 247 -17.25 18.01 -15.53
CA THR A 247 -16.77 18.89 -16.60
C THR A 247 -15.61 19.72 -16.07
N THR A 248 -14.40 19.15 -16.06
CA THR A 248 -13.20 19.95 -15.89
C THR A 248 -13.01 20.70 -17.20
N THR A 249 -13.36 21.99 -17.21
CA THR A 249 -12.96 22.94 -18.25
C THR A 249 -11.43 23.03 -18.28
N VAL A 250 -10.77 22.08 -18.94
CA VAL A 250 -9.45 22.29 -19.53
C VAL A 250 -9.66 22.31 -21.04
N PRO A 251 -9.49 23.48 -21.70
CA PRO A 251 -9.59 23.59 -23.15
C PRO A 251 -8.56 22.69 -23.86
N PRO A 252 -8.85 22.21 -25.07
CA PRO A 252 -7.86 21.52 -25.88
C PRO A 252 -6.70 22.48 -26.17
N GLU A 253 -5.47 22.00 -25.98
CA GLU A 253 -4.26 22.78 -26.24
C GLU A 253 -4.29 23.40 -27.64
N THR A 254 -4.19 24.74 -27.68
CA THR A 254 -3.82 25.50 -28.87
C THR A 254 -2.72 26.47 -28.43
N SER A 255 -1.49 26.11 -28.81
CA SER A 255 -0.33 26.95 -29.12
C SER A 255 -0.24 28.38 -28.55
N ALA A 256 0.82 28.59 -27.76
CA ALA A 256 1.72 29.77 -27.68
C ALA A 256 1.10 31.17 -27.52
N ASP A 257 1.40 31.84 -26.40
CA ASP A 257 2.31 33.01 -26.34
C ASP A 257 2.57 33.44 -24.89
N SER A 258 3.73 34.06 -24.66
CA SER A 258 4.27 34.56 -23.39
C SER A 258 3.49 35.73 -22.76
N SER A 259 3.43 35.81 -21.43
CA SER A 259 4.19 36.76 -20.59
C SER A 259 3.57 36.95 -19.19
N ASP A 260 4.47 37.22 -18.23
CA ASP A 260 4.27 37.91 -16.95
C ASP A 260 3.90 37.09 -15.68
N ALA A 261 4.96 36.84 -14.90
CA ALA A 261 5.15 37.04 -13.45
C ALA A 261 3.90 37.44 -12.61
N GLU A 262 3.67 36.97 -11.39
CA GLU A 262 4.57 36.53 -10.32
C GLU A 262 3.73 35.86 -9.21
N ASP A 263 4.39 35.09 -8.35
CA ASP A 263 3.91 34.50 -7.08
C ASP A 263 3.23 33.12 -7.16
N SER A 264 4.06 32.08 -7.24
CA SER A 264 3.68 30.74 -6.80
C SER A 264 4.91 30.05 -6.22
N GLU A 265 4.70 29.50 -5.03
CA GLU A 265 5.66 28.71 -4.26
C GLU A 265 6.39 27.73 -5.17
N THR A 266 7.70 27.63 -4.96
CA THR A 266 8.63 26.78 -5.70
C THR A 266 8.11 25.35 -5.84
N VAL A 267 7.53 25.04 -7.00
CA VAL A 267 7.33 23.68 -7.51
C VAL A 267 8.71 23.11 -7.78
N THR A 268 9.22 22.33 -6.83
CA THR A 268 10.39 21.47 -7.01
C THR A 268 10.12 20.44 -8.10
N SER A 269 11.20 19.97 -8.75
CA SER A 269 11.14 19.26 -10.03
C SER A 269 10.42 17.90 -9.96
N PRO A 270 9.79 17.40 -11.05
CA PRO A 270 9.03 16.13 -11.07
C PRO A 270 9.81 14.87 -10.68
N THR A 271 11.15 14.96 -10.65
CA THR A 271 12.03 13.86 -10.25
C THR A 271 12.09 13.69 -8.72
N GLN A 272 11.87 14.76 -7.94
CA GLN A 272 11.91 14.68 -6.48
C GLN A 272 10.67 13.98 -5.93
N ASP A 273 9.50 14.23 -6.52
CA ASP A 273 8.24 13.64 -6.04
C ASP A 273 8.22 12.11 -6.19
N ALA A 274 8.76 11.57 -7.30
CA ALA A 274 8.82 10.11 -7.50
C ALA A 274 9.82 9.41 -6.56
N GLU A 275 10.92 10.09 -6.19
CA GLU A 275 11.90 9.58 -5.22
C GLU A 275 11.36 9.70 -3.78
N ASP A 276 10.67 10.80 -3.45
CA ASP A 276 10.05 11.04 -2.14
C ASP A 276 8.89 10.08 -1.85
N LEU A 277 8.17 9.61 -2.87
CA LEU A 277 7.10 8.59 -2.72
C LEU A 277 7.64 7.19 -2.34
N ILE A 278 8.93 6.92 -2.59
CA ILE A 278 9.57 5.63 -2.30
C ILE A 278 10.51 5.73 -1.10
N ALA A 279 11.12 6.90 -0.89
CA ALA A 279 12.02 7.16 0.21
C ALA A 279 11.32 7.00 1.56
N GLY A 280 12.00 6.38 2.53
CA GLY A 280 11.46 6.30 3.88
C GLY A 280 11.66 7.62 4.64
N ASP A 281 10.87 7.84 5.69
CA ASP A 281 10.90 9.08 6.45
C ASP A 281 12.15 9.12 7.36
N PRO A 282 13.13 10.01 7.11
CA PRO A 282 14.33 10.09 7.93
C PRO A 282 14.03 10.48 9.39
N LYS A 283 12.89 11.13 9.67
CA LYS A 283 12.50 11.52 11.04
C LYS A 283 12.22 10.29 11.91
N GLU A 284 11.86 9.17 11.29
CA GLU A 284 11.52 7.93 11.98
C GLU A 284 12.76 7.15 12.46
N LEU A 285 13.97 7.53 12.03
CA LEU A 285 15.20 6.92 12.51
C LEU A 285 15.43 7.17 14.00
N THR A 286 15.17 8.38 14.47
CA THR A 286 15.39 8.76 15.88
C THR A 286 14.56 7.92 16.85
N PRO A 287 13.22 7.82 16.70
CA PRO A 287 12.42 6.95 17.55
C PRO A 287 12.78 5.47 17.37
N ALA A 288 13.10 4.99 16.16
CA ALA A 288 13.55 3.62 15.94
C ALA A 288 14.81 3.28 16.78
N LEU A 289 15.81 4.17 16.78
CA LEU A 289 17.03 4.01 17.56
C LEU A 289 16.77 4.06 19.07
N LEU A 290 15.86 4.93 19.54
CA LEU A 290 15.49 5.01 20.95
C LEU A 290 14.85 3.71 21.45
N PHE A 291 13.85 3.19 20.74
CA PHE A 291 13.23 1.92 21.09
C PHE A 291 14.20 0.74 20.95
N GLY A 292 15.06 0.74 19.94
CA GLY A 292 16.15 -0.21 19.80
C GLY A 292 17.12 -0.19 20.99
N ALA A 293 17.49 1.01 21.48
CA ALA A 293 18.33 1.17 22.65
C ALA A 293 17.65 0.65 23.94
N VAL A 294 16.33 0.85 24.09
CA VAL A 294 15.55 0.27 25.19
C VAL A 294 15.61 -1.26 25.16
N VAL A 295 15.42 -1.88 23.99
CA VAL A 295 15.52 -3.34 23.83
C VAL A 295 16.92 -3.85 24.21
N ILE A 296 17.97 -3.17 23.75
CA ILE A 296 19.36 -3.51 24.09
C ILE A 296 19.60 -3.37 25.60
N ALA A 297 19.12 -2.29 26.22
CA ALA A 297 19.27 -2.05 27.65
C ALA A 297 18.56 -3.12 28.50
N LEU A 298 17.34 -3.50 28.13
CA LEU A 298 16.59 -4.61 28.78
C LEU A 298 17.35 -5.93 28.64
N TRP A 299 17.87 -6.22 27.45
CA TRP A 299 18.65 -7.44 27.20
C TRP A 299 19.94 -7.48 28.04
N LEU A 300 20.75 -6.42 28.02
CA LEU A 300 21.98 -6.32 28.80
C LEU A 300 21.71 -6.35 30.32
N GLY A 301 20.67 -5.64 30.78
CA GLY A 301 20.23 -5.64 32.16
C GLY A 301 19.82 -7.04 32.63
N SER A 302 19.08 -7.78 31.80
CA SER A 302 18.70 -9.17 32.08
C SER A 302 19.92 -10.09 32.20
N MET A 303 20.96 -9.90 31.38
CA MET A 303 22.18 -10.69 31.42
C MET A 303 22.98 -10.42 32.71
N ALA A 304 23.11 -9.15 33.09
CA ALA A 304 23.76 -8.77 34.34
C ALA A 304 23.02 -9.33 35.56
N PHE A 305 21.69 -9.21 35.58
CA PHE A 305 20.84 -9.70 36.66
C PHE A 305 20.84 -11.23 36.76
N ALA A 306 20.77 -11.93 35.62
CA ALA A 306 20.89 -13.39 35.58
C ALA A 306 22.28 -13.87 36.06
N ALA A 307 23.36 -13.15 35.71
CA ALA A 307 24.70 -13.46 36.21
C ALA A 307 24.80 -13.26 37.73
N TRP A 308 24.14 -12.23 38.27
CA TRP A 308 24.04 -11.98 39.71
C TRP A 308 23.26 -13.09 40.43
N LEU A 309 22.09 -13.50 39.94
CA LEU A 309 21.29 -14.57 40.53
C LEU A 309 22.02 -15.92 40.58
N ARG A 310 22.84 -16.22 39.56
CA ARG A 310 23.65 -17.45 39.54
C ARG A 310 24.71 -17.47 40.63
N LYS A 311 25.19 -16.32 41.12
CA LYS A 311 26.10 -16.26 42.28
C LYS A 311 25.44 -16.77 43.56
N GLY A 312 24.12 -16.64 43.67
CA GLY A 312 23.33 -17.14 44.81
C GLY A 312 22.70 -18.51 44.59
N ALA A 313 23.17 -19.30 43.61
CA ALA A 313 22.60 -20.61 43.23
C ALA A 313 21.09 -20.60 42.88
N ARG A 314 20.54 -19.43 42.51
CA ARG A 314 19.13 -19.30 42.11
C ARG A 314 18.95 -19.61 40.62
N ARG A 315 17.77 -20.16 40.26
CA ARG A 315 17.39 -20.39 38.86
C ARG A 315 17.25 -19.05 38.13
N ALA A 316 18.01 -18.87 37.06
CA ALA A 316 18.04 -17.61 36.30
C ALA A 316 17.06 -17.56 35.10
N TRP A 317 16.41 -18.67 34.76
CA TRP A 317 15.52 -18.75 33.59
C TRP A 317 14.29 -17.81 33.65
N PRO A 318 13.65 -17.53 34.80
CA PRO A 318 12.48 -16.64 34.84
C PRO A 318 12.81 -15.20 34.43
N VAL A 319 14.05 -14.74 34.65
CA VAL A 319 14.51 -13.41 34.24
C VAL A 319 14.41 -13.25 32.73
N TYR A 320 14.80 -14.27 31.98
CA TYR A 320 14.75 -14.24 30.51
C TYR A 320 13.30 -14.22 30.00
N VAL A 321 12.37 -14.92 30.64
CA VAL A 321 10.95 -14.89 30.27
C VAL A 321 10.35 -13.50 30.47
N VAL A 322 10.58 -12.90 31.64
CA VAL A 322 10.12 -11.53 31.92
C VAL A 322 10.75 -10.54 30.94
N THR A 323 12.04 -10.70 30.65
CA THR A 323 12.75 -9.82 29.71
C THR A 323 12.17 -9.91 28.32
N VAL A 324 11.96 -11.13 27.80
CA VAL A 324 11.34 -11.34 26.49
C VAL A 324 9.98 -10.65 26.44
N ALA A 325 9.12 -10.87 27.44
CA ALA A 325 7.80 -10.23 27.51
C ALA A 325 7.90 -8.69 27.52
N SER A 326 8.82 -8.12 28.32
CA SER A 326 9.04 -6.67 28.38
C SER A 326 9.66 -6.08 27.11
N THR A 327 10.37 -6.87 26.29
CA THR A 327 10.96 -6.41 25.03
C THR A 327 9.98 -6.40 23.87
N VAL A 328 8.86 -7.13 23.93
CA VAL A 328 7.90 -7.23 22.80
C VAL A 328 7.39 -5.86 22.34
N ALA A 329 6.86 -5.06 23.27
CA ALA A 329 6.28 -3.76 22.90
C ALA A 329 7.34 -2.75 22.39
N PRO A 330 8.48 -2.52 23.06
CA PRO A 330 9.54 -1.69 22.51
C PRO A 330 10.07 -2.18 21.17
N LEU A 331 10.18 -3.50 20.98
CA LEU A 331 10.62 -4.07 19.71
C LEU A 331 9.60 -3.84 18.59
N TRP A 332 8.31 -3.95 18.90
CA TRP A 332 7.23 -3.60 17.97
C TRP A 332 7.33 -2.13 17.52
N PHE A 333 7.44 -1.18 18.46
CA PHE A 333 7.60 0.23 18.11
C PHE A 333 8.89 0.49 17.32
N CYS A 334 10.00 -0.12 17.70
CA CYS A 334 11.24 -0.07 16.94
C CYS A 334 11.02 -0.51 15.49
N PHE A 335 10.31 -1.62 15.27
CA PHE A 335 10.02 -2.13 13.94
C PHE A 335 9.07 -1.23 13.14
N VAL A 336 8.03 -0.68 13.76
CA VAL A 336 7.12 0.29 13.11
C VAL A 336 7.89 1.51 12.62
N HIS A 337 8.75 2.09 13.45
CA HIS A 337 9.55 3.25 13.07
C HIS A 337 10.62 2.88 12.03
N MET A 338 11.25 1.71 12.16
CA MET A 338 12.21 1.22 11.17
C MET A 338 11.55 1.00 9.81
N ASP A 339 10.34 0.46 9.78
CA ASP A 339 9.54 0.28 8.56
C ASP A 339 9.15 1.62 7.90
N ARG A 340 8.81 2.62 8.71
CA ARG A 340 8.56 3.98 8.19
C ARG A 340 9.82 4.67 7.69
N PHE A 341 10.95 4.40 8.33
CA PHE A 341 12.27 4.90 7.91
C PHE A 341 12.81 4.22 6.65
N LEU A 342 12.52 2.93 6.44
CA LEU A 342 12.99 2.22 5.27
C LEU A 342 12.13 2.54 4.02
N PRO A 343 12.72 2.46 2.82
CA PRO A 343 11.94 2.55 1.59
C PRO A 343 10.89 1.44 1.55
N SER A 344 9.68 1.75 1.11
CA SER A 344 8.62 0.75 0.98
C SER A 344 8.73 0.03 -0.37
N TYR A 345 8.62 -1.30 -0.34
CA TYR A 345 8.75 -2.19 -1.52
C TYR A 345 7.50 -3.07 -1.68
#